data_AF-A0A8J7VKV7-F1
#
_entry.id   AF-A0A8J7VKV7-F1
#
_cell.length_a   1.000
_cell.length_b   1.000
_cell.length_c   1.000
_cell.angle_alpha   90.00
_cell.angle_beta   90.00
_cell.angle_gamma   90.00
#
_symmetry.space_group_name_H-M   'P 1'
#
loop_
_entity.id
_entity.type
_entity.pdbx_description
1 polymer ?
#
loop_
_entity_poly.entity_id
_entity_poly.type
_entity_poly.pdbx_seq_one_letter_code
_entity_poly.pdbx_strand_id
1 'polypeptide(L)'
;SDGLMALFVFFIGKELWEAVVLERGALSGRRAVVPMAGMIGGMIGAAVVWLISAALFETAVEATPGIGWQVPLGTDVVLAYVFGRWVFGPTHPALHVLLLITIASDILGLLLTGLSDPDSVIRLAWLGLPLIASAAVWWFFGRQPDPNAAEVIRRRGLALWPYLIAAVISYFGVAASGLPAVLGFLPVLPAIPHAERAFGLFAEAEEFLGDPLNRLAHAMVTPLFGVLFLFGLTRGGIDLMALAPTSFSVLAALWLGKPLGLILGVMLAMRVLVPKGQDNAGIGLRDYLLIAGISGVGFTVPVLAIETALPGGGMAEAARLGLAISILAGPLTIALARLLSKR
;
A
#
# COMPACT_ATOMS: atom_id res chain seq x y z
N SER A 1 12.45 12.88 4.22
CA SER A 1 11.58 11.74 4.52
C SER A 1 11.12 11.06 3.23
N ASP A 2 10.55 11.84 2.32
CA ASP A 2 9.83 11.31 1.15
C ASP A 2 10.69 10.46 0.20
N GLY A 3 11.94 10.85 -0.05
CA GLY A 3 12.86 10.04 -0.86
C GLY A 3 13.20 8.69 -0.24
N LEU A 4 13.29 8.60 1.09
CA LEU A 4 13.51 7.32 1.78
C LEU A 4 12.26 6.46 1.72
N MET A 5 11.10 7.06 1.93
CA MET A 5 9.83 6.34 1.85
C MET A 5 9.48 5.93 0.41
N ALA A 6 9.96 6.65 -0.60
CA ALA A 6 9.84 6.23 -1.99
C ALA A 6 10.55 4.90 -2.24
N LEU A 7 11.69 4.65 -1.59
CA LEU A 7 12.39 3.35 -1.65
C LEU A 7 11.52 2.23 -1.04
N PHE A 8 10.86 2.50 0.08
CA PHE A 8 9.92 1.55 0.69
C PHE A 8 8.73 1.26 -0.21
N VAL A 9 8.07 2.30 -0.74
CA VAL A 9 6.92 2.14 -1.64
C VAL A 9 7.31 1.46 -2.94
N PHE A 10 8.51 1.71 -3.46
CA PHE A 10 9.06 0.96 -4.59
C PHE A 10 9.21 -0.54 -4.26
N PHE A 11 9.81 -0.85 -3.11
CA PHE A 11 10.05 -2.22 -2.68
C PHE A 11 8.75 -3.01 -2.52
N ILE A 12 7.75 -2.46 -1.84
CA ILE A 12 6.44 -3.12 -1.70
C ILE A 12 5.64 -3.07 -3.03
N GLY A 13 5.81 -2.02 -3.83
CA GLY A 13 5.14 -1.87 -5.13
C GLY A 13 5.55 -2.94 -6.14
N LYS A 14 6.76 -3.49 -6.03
CA LYS A 14 7.21 -4.66 -6.81
C LYS A 14 6.24 -5.82 -6.68
N GLU A 15 5.84 -6.14 -5.45
CA GLU A 15 4.97 -7.29 -5.17
C GLU A 15 3.59 -7.13 -5.78
N LEU A 16 3.04 -5.92 -5.66
CA LEU A 16 1.75 -5.62 -6.26
C LEU A 16 1.83 -5.77 -7.78
N TRP A 17 2.91 -5.28 -8.39
CA TRP A 17 3.14 -5.42 -9.83
C TRP A 17 3.27 -6.88 -10.27
N GLU A 18 4.11 -7.67 -9.60
CA GLU A 18 4.28 -9.08 -9.93
C GLU A 18 3.00 -9.88 -9.69
N ALA A 19 2.24 -9.58 -8.64
CA ALA A 19 0.97 -10.24 -8.37
C ALA A 19 -0.11 -9.95 -9.42
N VAL A 20 -0.04 -8.80 -10.09
CA VAL A 20 -0.98 -8.39 -11.14
C VAL A 20 -0.53 -8.93 -12.51
N VAL A 21 0.75 -8.84 -12.83
CA VAL A 21 1.29 -9.11 -14.18
C VAL A 21 1.52 -10.59 -14.43
N LEU A 22 1.90 -11.36 -13.42
CA LEU A 22 2.21 -12.77 -13.61
C LEU A 22 0.95 -13.61 -13.76
N GLU A 23 0.95 -14.57 -14.69
CA GLU A 23 -0.23 -15.40 -14.97
C GLU A 23 -0.73 -16.16 -13.73
N ARG A 24 0.18 -16.58 -12.86
CA ARG A 24 -0.12 -17.27 -11.60
C ARG A 24 -0.12 -16.36 -10.37
N GLY A 25 -0.03 -15.04 -10.56
CA GLY A 25 -0.08 -14.06 -9.48
C GLY A 25 -1.38 -14.16 -8.67
N ALA A 26 -1.33 -13.76 -7.40
CA ALA A 26 -2.49 -13.80 -6.50
C ALA A 26 -3.59 -12.80 -6.90
N LEU A 27 -3.23 -11.76 -7.68
CA LEU A 27 -4.15 -10.75 -8.23
C LEU A 27 -4.24 -10.81 -9.76
N SER A 28 -3.91 -11.93 -10.39
CA SER A 28 -3.99 -12.06 -11.85
C SER A 28 -5.42 -12.37 -12.32
N GLY A 29 -5.84 -11.68 -13.38
CA GLY A 29 -7.12 -11.89 -14.05
C GLY A 29 -8.33 -11.83 -13.10
N ARG A 30 -9.15 -12.89 -13.09
CA ARG A 30 -10.39 -12.92 -12.29
C ARG A 30 -10.15 -13.12 -10.79
N ARG A 31 -8.97 -13.60 -10.37
CA ARG A 31 -8.65 -13.79 -8.94
C ARG A 31 -8.56 -12.47 -8.18
N ALA A 32 -8.23 -11.38 -8.89
CA ALA A 32 -8.18 -10.04 -8.32
C ALA A 32 -9.55 -9.48 -7.92
N VAL A 33 -10.66 -9.96 -8.50
CA VAL A 33 -11.98 -9.31 -8.38
C VAL A 33 -12.43 -9.20 -6.92
N VAL A 34 -12.37 -10.29 -6.15
CA VAL A 34 -12.83 -10.29 -4.75
C VAL A 34 -11.90 -9.47 -3.84
N PRO A 35 -10.57 -9.68 -3.84
CA PRO A 35 -9.65 -8.85 -3.07
C PRO A 35 -9.77 -7.35 -3.38
N MET A 36 -9.83 -6.97 -4.67
CA MET A 36 -9.88 -5.57 -5.08
C MET A 36 -11.22 -4.92 -4.72
N ALA A 37 -12.34 -5.64 -4.88
CA ALA A 37 -13.64 -5.15 -4.43
C ALA A 37 -13.69 -4.98 -2.91
N GLY A 38 -13.05 -5.89 -2.16
CA GLY A 38 -12.85 -5.74 -0.72
C GLY A 38 -12.04 -4.50 -0.38
N MET A 39 -10.88 -4.31 -1.01
CA MET A 39 -10.04 -3.13 -0.81
C MET A 39 -10.82 -1.83 -1.09
N ILE A 40 -11.46 -1.72 -2.25
CA ILE A 40 -12.27 -0.54 -2.63
C ILE A 40 -13.41 -0.33 -1.63
N GLY A 41 -14.12 -1.40 -1.26
CA GLY A 41 -15.17 -1.34 -0.25
C GLY A 41 -14.65 -0.82 1.09
N GLY A 42 -13.48 -1.29 1.52
CA GLY A 42 -12.81 -0.85 2.75
C GLY A 42 -12.44 0.64 2.70
N MET A 43 -11.86 1.10 1.60
CA MET A 43 -11.55 2.53 1.39
C MET A 43 -12.82 3.40 1.43
N ILE A 44 -13.88 3.00 0.74
CA ILE A 44 -15.17 3.72 0.75
C ILE A 44 -15.77 3.72 2.16
N GLY A 45 -15.76 2.58 2.85
CA GLY A 45 -16.27 2.47 4.21
C GLY A 45 -15.51 3.36 5.19
N ALA A 46 -14.18 3.42 5.07
CA ALA A 46 -13.33 4.32 5.84
C ALA A 46 -13.71 5.78 5.65
N ALA A 47 -13.79 6.20 4.38
CA ALA A 47 -14.12 7.58 4.00
C ALA A 47 -15.54 7.95 4.47
N VAL A 48 -16.54 7.11 4.26
CA VAL A 48 -17.92 7.37 4.69
C VAL A 48 -18.01 7.50 6.20
N VAL A 49 -17.40 6.59 6.96
CA VAL A 49 -17.43 6.67 8.43
C VAL A 49 -16.67 7.88 8.93
N TRP A 50 -15.54 8.25 8.32
CA TRP A 50 -14.85 9.50 8.62
C TRP A 50 -15.74 10.73 8.41
N LEU A 51 -16.41 10.82 7.26
CA LEU A 51 -17.29 11.95 6.94
C LEU A 51 -18.46 12.04 7.92
N ILE A 52 -19.05 10.90 8.29
CA ILE A 52 -20.13 10.84 9.28
C ILE A 52 -19.60 11.26 10.66
N SER A 53 -18.48 10.71 11.11
CA SER A 53 -17.92 11.02 12.43
C SER A 53 -17.52 12.49 12.53
N ALA A 54 -16.88 13.01 11.49
CA ALA A 54 -16.51 14.42 11.39
C ALA A 54 -17.75 15.34 11.44
N ALA A 55 -18.82 14.98 10.74
CA ALA A 55 -20.06 15.77 10.77
C ALA A 55 -20.81 15.73 12.12
N LEU A 56 -20.63 14.66 12.90
CA LEU A 56 -21.37 14.46 14.16
C LEU A 56 -20.70 15.11 15.37
N PHE A 57 -19.37 15.03 15.48
CA PHE A 57 -18.69 15.39 16.71
C PHE A 57 -17.31 16.07 16.53
N GLU A 58 -16.88 16.38 15.31
CA GLU A 58 -15.64 17.15 15.15
C GLU A 58 -15.83 18.59 15.65
N THR A 59 -14.89 19.06 16.47
CA THR A 59 -14.95 20.39 17.09
C THR A 59 -13.65 21.18 16.89
N ALA A 60 -12.69 20.66 16.12
CA ALA A 60 -11.48 21.41 15.78
C ALA A 60 -11.85 22.71 15.03
N VAL A 61 -11.19 23.81 15.39
CA VAL A 61 -11.47 25.14 14.82
C VAL A 61 -11.06 25.19 13.33
N GLU A 62 -10.04 24.41 12.99
CA GLU A 62 -9.47 24.28 11.66
C GLU A 62 -10.26 23.31 10.77
N ALA A 63 -11.25 22.61 11.32
CA ALA A 63 -12.02 21.62 10.58
C ALA A 63 -12.96 22.29 9.57
N THR A 64 -12.83 21.89 8.30
CA THR A 64 -13.82 22.17 7.25
C THR A 64 -14.56 20.89 6.88
N PRO A 65 -15.80 20.98 6.36
CA PRO A 65 -16.56 19.78 5.97
C PRO A 65 -15.79 18.92 4.98
N GLY A 66 -15.53 17.67 5.37
CA GLY A 66 -14.83 16.70 4.55
C GLY A 66 -13.31 16.76 4.56
N ILE A 67 -12.68 17.62 5.38
CA ILE A 67 -11.23 17.63 5.53
C ILE A 67 -10.72 16.29 6.10
N GLY A 68 -9.56 15.83 5.66
CA GLY A 68 -8.91 14.62 6.19
C GLY A 68 -9.53 13.28 5.79
N TRP A 69 -10.52 13.24 4.88
CA TRP A 69 -11.17 11.98 4.47
C TRP A 69 -10.21 10.96 3.86
N GLN A 70 -9.04 11.40 3.41
CA GLN A 70 -7.98 10.59 2.83
C GLN A 70 -7.13 9.89 3.89
N VAL A 71 -7.07 10.41 5.12
CA VAL A 71 -6.25 9.88 6.23
C VAL A 71 -6.50 8.40 6.48
N PRO A 72 -7.76 7.92 6.63
CA PRO A 72 -8.01 6.52 6.94
C PRO A 72 -7.95 5.61 5.72
N LEU A 73 -7.60 6.08 4.51
CA LEU A 73 -7.54 5.23 3.31
C LEU A 73 -6.34 4.26 3.33
N GLY A 74 -5.19 4.72 3.83
CA GLY A 74 -3.98 3.89 3.98
C GLY A 74 -4.05 2.96 5.20
N THR A 75 -3.23 1.93 5.18
CA THR A 75 -2.99 0.93 6.24
C THR A 75 -1.48 0.87 6.50
N ASP A 76 -1.02 -0.04 7.33
CA ASP A 76 0.40 -0.32 7.51
C ASP A 76 0.74 -1.73 7.02
N VAL A 77 1.43 -1.85 5.87
CA VAL A 77 1.83 -3.15 5.30
C VAL A 77 2.76 -3.96 6.21
N VAL A 78 3.65 -3.31 6.97
CA VAL A 78 4.62 -4.01 7.83
C VAL A 78 3.90 -4.59 9.05
N LEU A 79 3.04 -3.80 9.68
CA LEU A 79 2.22 -4.30 10.80
C LEU A 79 1.18 -5.31 10.32
N ALA A 80 0.58 -5.12 9.14
CA ALA A 80 -0.32 -6.09 8.54
C ALA A 80 0.38 -7.43 8.28
N TYR A 81 1.65 -7.41 7.85
CA TYR A 81 2.46 -8.62 7.74
C TYR A 81 2.68 -9.30 9.08
N VAL A 82 3.11 -8.56 10.11
CA VAL A 82 3.38 -9.12 11.45
C VAL A 82 2.12 -9.76 12.03
N PHE A 83 1.01 -9.02 12.08
CA PHE A 83 -0.24 -9.54 12.62
C PHE A 83 -0.83 -10.64 11.75
N GLY A 84 -0.77 -10.49 10.42
CA GLY A 84 -1.22 -11.51 9.47
C GLY A 84 -0.48 -12.83 9.64
N ARG A 85 0.84 -12.78 9.82
CA ARG A 85 1.67 -13.98 10.05
C ARG A 85 1.32 -14.68 11.36
N TRP A 86 0.97 -13.92 12.41
CA TRP A 86 0.52 -14.49 13.68
C TRP A 86 -0.91 -15.05 13.64
N VAL A 87 -1.77 -14.50 12.77
CA VAL A 87 -3.17 -14.94 12.63
C VAL A 87 -3.29 -16.17 11.72
N PHE A 88 -2.68 -16.12 10.53
CA PHE A 88 -2.87 -17.15 9.49
C PHE A 88 -1.71 -18.16 9.42
N GLY A 89 -0.53 -17.80 9.94
CA GLY A 89 0.70 -18.55 9.70
C GLY A 89 1.39 -18.17 8.39
N PRO A 90 2.63 -18.64 8.16
CA PRO A 90 3.47 -18.21 7.05
C PRO A 90 3.04 -18.72 5.67
N THR A 91 2.28 -19.82 5.59
CA THR A 91 1.96 -20.50 4.32
C THR A 91 0.54 -20.27 3.83
N HIS A 92 -0.28 -19.51 4.58
CA HIS A 92 -1.70 -19.38 4.26
C HIS A 92 -1.94 -18.33 3.16
N PRO A 93 -2.72 -18.62 2.10
CA PRO A 93 -2.96 -17.69 0.99
C PRO A 93 -3.55 -16.33 1.42
N ALA A 94 -4.32 -16.30 2.52
CA ALA A 94 -4.89 -15.08 3.07
C ALA A 94 -3.83 -14.04 3.46
N LEU A 95 -2.63 -14.47 3.88
CA LEU A 95 -1.53 -13.55 4.19
C LEU A 95 -1.09 -12.80 2.92
N HIS A 96 -0.95 -13.50 1.80
CA HIS A 96 -0.53 -12.87 0.54
C HIS A 96 -1.60 -11.89 0.06
N VAL A 97 -2.88 -12.26 0.13
CA VAL A 97 -3.99 -11.37 -0.23
C VAL A 97 -4.04 -10.14 0.68
N LEU A 98 -3.89 -10.30 2.00
CA LEU A 98 -3.82 -9.20 2.97
C LEU A 98 -2.73 -8.18 2.59
N LEU A 99 -1.52 -8.65 2.29
CA LEU A 99 -0.42 -7.77 1.92
C LEU A 99 -0.71 -7.03 0.63
N LEU A 100 -1.19 -7.72 -0.39
CA LEU A 100 -1.44 -7.13 -1.70
C LEU A 100 -2.54 -6.07 -1.67
N ILE A 101 -3.65 -6.34 -0.96
CA ILE A 101 -4.70 -5.31 -0.81
C ILE A 101 -4.22 -4.14 0.04
N THR A 102 -3.34 -4.40 1.02
CA THR A 102 -2.77 -3.33 1.86
C THR A 102 -1.88 -2.43 1.04
N ILE A 103 -0.95 -3.00 0.28
CA ILE A 103 -0.04 -2.26 -0.61
C ILE A 103 -0.84 -1.46 -1.64
N ALA A 104 -1.85 -2.07 -2.27
CA ALA A 104 -2.71 -1.39 -3.23
C ALA A 104 -3.50 -0.24 -2.57
N SER A 105 -4.03 -0.45 -1.37
CA SER A 105 -4.73 0.58 -0.58
C SER A 105 -3.81 1.74 -0.19
N ASP A 106 -2.56 1.46 0.14
CA ASP A 106 -1.55 2.45 0.50
C ASP A 106 -1.17 3.33 -0.70
N ILE A 107 -0.88 2.69 -1.85
CA ILE A 107 -0.55 3.40 -3.10
C ILE A 107 -1.73 4.26 -3.56
N LEU A 108 -2.95 3.71 -3.56
CA LEU A 108 -4.14 4.45 -3.95
C LEU A 108 -4.49 5.54 -2.94
N GLY A 109 -4.32 5.29 -1.64
CA GLY A 109 -4.55 6.27 -0.58
C GLY A 109 -3.61 7.47 -0.71
N LEU A 110 -2.32 7.24 -0.94
CA LEU A 110 -1.35 8.30 -1.21
C LEU A 110 -1.69 9.05 -2.50
N LEU A 111 -2.04 8.33 -3.57
CA LEU A 111 -2.42 8.96 -4.83
C LEU A 111 -3.64 9.88 -4.67
N LEU A 112 -4.68 9.39 -4.00
CA LEU A 112 -5.89 10.17 -3.73
C LEU A 112 -5.59 11.37 -2.84
N THR A 113 -4.73 11.21 -1.84
CA THR A 113 -4.28 12.32 -0.98
C THR A 113 -3.64 13.43 -1.82
N GLY A 114 -2.72 13.08 -2.72
CA GLY A 114 -2.11 14.03 -3.64
C GLY A 114 -3.09 14.72 -4.59
N LEU A 115 -4.02 13.95 -5.16
CA LEU A 115 -4.99 14.47 -6.13
C LEU A 115 -6.07 15.36 -5.52
N SER A 116 -6.29 15.25 -4.21
CA SER A 116 -7.32 15.99 -3.49
C SER A 116 -6.74 16.97 -2.47
N ASP A 117 -5.44 17.21 -2.51
CA ASP A 117 -4.77 18.25 -1.75
C ASP A 117 -5.16 19.63 -2.31
N PRO A 118 -5.93 20.45 -1.56
CA PRO A 118 -6.41 21.75 -2.02
C PRO A 118 -5.29 22.77 -2.27
N ASP A 119 -4.15 22.61 -1.58
CA ASP A 119 -3.02 23.54 -1.65
C ASP A 119 -2.04 23.15 -2.77
N SER A 120 -2.18 21.94 -3.32
CA SER A 120 -1.32 21.44 -4.39
C SER A 120 -1.69 22.05 -5.75
N VAL A 121 -0.69 22.63 -6.41
CA VAL A 121 -0.81 22.99 -7.84
C VAL A 121 -0.37 21.80 -8.67
N ILE A 122 -1.33 21.01 -9.15
CA ILE A 122 -1.04 19.83 -9.98
C ILE A 122 -0.50 20.29 -11.34
N ARG A 123 0.77 19.97 -11.59
CA ARG A 123 1.48 20.28 -12.84
C ARG A 123 1.69 18.99 -13.65
N LEU A 124 0.62 18.54 -14.30
CA LEU A 124 0.60 17.27 -15.06
C LEU A 124 1.72 17.15 -16.11
N ALA A 125 2.23 18.26 -16.65
CA ALA A 125 3.35 18.26 -17.60
C ALA A 125 4.60 17.56 -17.04
N TRP A 126 4.86 17.64 -15.73
CA TRP A 126 6.02 16.97 -15.12
C TRP A 126 5.89 15.45 -15.07
N LEU A 127 4.67 14.90 -15.18
CA LEU A 127 4.45 13.46 -15.35
C LEU A 127 4.94 12.95 -16.72
N GLY A 128 5.30 13.83 -17.65
CA GLY A 128 6.04 13.45 -18.85
C GLY A 128 7.42 12.86 -18.53
N LEU A 129 8.12 13.37 -17.52
CA LEU A 129 9.44 12.85 -17.12
C LEU A 129 9.44 11.38 -16.68
N PRO A 130 8.60 10.92 -15.73
CA PRO A 130 8.57 9.52 -15.35
C PRO A 130 8.20 8.63 -16.53
N LEU A 131 7.23 9.05 -17.37
CA LEU A 131 6.84 8.28 -18.56
C LEU A 131 7.98 8.14 -19.57
N ILE A 132 8.69 9.24 -19.87
CA ILE A 132 9.83 9.24 -20.79
C ILE A 132 10.98 8.42 -20.21
N ALA A 133 11.28 8.54 -18.91
CA ALA A 133 12.33 7.78 -18.25
C ALA A 133 12.05 6.27 -18.29
N SER A 134 10.81 5.87 -17.97
CA SER A 134 10.37 4.47 -18.06
C SER A 134 10.42 3.95 -19.49
N ALA A 135 9.92 4.71 -20.46
CA ALA A 135 9.93 4.31 -21.86
C ALA A 135 11.36 4.19 -22.42
N ALA A 136 12.25 5.13 -22.07
CA ALA A 136 13.64 5.10 -22.49
C ALA A 136 14.38 3.90 -21.90
N VAL A 137 14.26 3.67 -20.59
CA VAL A 137 14.97 2.55 -19.95
C VAL A 137 14.44 1.22 -20.45
N TRP A 138 13.13 1.10 -20.65
CA TRP A 138 12.53 -0.08 -21.26
C TRP A 138 13.06 -0.32 -22.69
N TRP A 139 13.08 0.72 -23.53
CA TRP A 139 13.51 0.62 -24.92
C TRP A 139 14.99 0.20 -25.06
N PHE A 140 15.87 0.79 -24.25
CA PHE A 140 17.32 0.59 -24.36
C PHE A 140 17.86 -0.59 -23.54
N PHE A 141 17.23 -0.93 -22.42
CA PHE A 141 17.76 -1.92 -21.46
C PHE A 141 16.72 -2.98 -21.03
N GLY A 142 15.45 -2.61 -20.92
CA GLY A 142 14.39 -3.47 -20.38
C GLY A 142 13.75 -4.46 -21.37
N ARG A 143 13.96 -4.30 -22.68
CA ARG A 143 13.47 -5.25 -23.68
C ARG A 143 14.12 -6.62 -23.50
N GLN A 144 13.29 -7.66 -23.37
CA GLN A 144 13.77 -9.04 -23.36
C GLN A 144 14.59 -9.29 -24.63
N PRO A 145 15.90 -9.54 -24.51
CA PRO A 145 16.74 -9.79 -25.68
C PRO A 145 16.32 -11.11 -26.32
N ASP A 146 16.37 -11.16 -27.65
CA ASP A 146 16.20 -12.40 -28.42
C ASP A 146 17.07 -13.52 -27.80
N PRO A 147 16.58 -14.76 -27.63
CA PRO A 147 17.38 -15.87 -27.13
C PRO A 147 18.73 -16.07 -27.85
N ASN A 148 18.83 -15.63 -29.11
CA ASN A 148 20.04 -15.69 -29.92
C ASN A 148 20.89 -14.41 -29.88
N ALA A 149 20.51 -13.39 -29.10
CA ALA A 149 21.24 -12.14 -28.99
C ALA A 149 22.61 -12.33 -28.33
N ALA A 150 23.58 -11.52 -28.76
CA ALA A 150 24.92 -11.52 -28.20
C ALA A 150 24.90 -11.35 -26.66
N GLU A 151 25.77 -12.07 -25.97
CA GLU A 151 25.90 -12.06 -24.50
C GLU A 151 26.10 -10.64 -23.93
N VAL A 152 26.70 -9.72 -24.70
CA VAL A 152 26.84 -8.31 -24.33
C VAL A 152 25.48 -7.61 -24.19
N ILE A 153 24.53 -7.88 -25.08
CA ILE A 153 23.18 -7.31 -25.04
C ILE A 153 22.42 -7.88 -23.84
N ARG A 154 22.55 -9.18 -23.59
CA ARG A 154 21.97 -9.85 -22.41
C ARG A 154 22.51 -9.26 -21.10
N ARG A 155 23.82 -9.06 -21.00
CA ARG A 155 24.47 -8.47 -19.81
C ARG A 155 24.12 -6.99 -19.60
N ARG A 156 23.87 -6.23 -20.67
CA ARG A 156 23.43 -4.83 -20.58
C ARG A 156 22.05 -4.71 -19.92
N GLY A 157 21.11 -5.60 -20.24
CA GLY A 157 19.78 -5.63 -19.61
C GLY A 157 19.82 -5.97 -18.10
N LEU A 158 20.90 -6.61 -17.64
CA LEU A 158 21.14 -6.97 -16.24
C LEU A 158 21.84 -5.87 -15.42
N ALA A 159 22.21 -4.76 -16.05
CA ALA A 159 22.82 -3.63 -15.36
C ALA A 159 21.76 -2.85 -14.55
N LEU A 160 22.02 -2.59 -13.26
CA LEU A 160 21.06 -1.91 -12.39
C LEU A 160 21.08 -0.38 -12.55
N TRP A 161 22.24 0.19 -12.91
CA TRP A 161 22.44 1.64 -12.95
C TRP A 161 21.48 2.41 -13.90
N PRO A 162 21.07 1.90 -15.09
CA PRO A 162 20.14 2.63 -15.95
C PRO A 162 18.75 2.75 -15.30
N TYR A 163 18.29 1.68 -14.64
CA TYR A 163 17.02 1.67 -13.92
C TYR A 163 17.04 2.60 -12.70
N LEU A 164 18.18 2.67 -12.00
CA LEU A 164 18.37 3.64 -10.90
C LEU A 164 18.28 5.09 -11.39
N ILE A 165 18.92 5.41 -12.52
CA ILE A 165 18.83 6.76 -13.10
C ILE A 165 17.39 7.06 -13.53
N ALA A 166 16.72 6.12 -14.19
CA ALA A 166 15.33 6.27 -14.57
C ALA A 166 14.43 6.51 -13.34
N ALA A 167 14.65 5.75 -12.25
CA ALA A 167 13.94 5.93 -10.99
C ALA A 167 14.15 7.33 -10.41
N VAL A 168 15.39 7.83 -10.37
CA VAL A 168 15.68 9.20 -9.90
C VAL A 168 14.99 10.26 -10.76
N ILE A 169 15.00 10.13 -12.08
CA ILE A 169 14.31 11.06 -12.98
C ILE A 169 12.79 11.01 -12.74
N SER A 170 12.24 9.81 -12.61
CA SER A 170 10.83 9.58 -12.31
C SER A 170 10.41 10.23 -10.98
N TYR A 171 11.24 10.10 -9.94
CA TYR A 171 11.00 10.72 -8.65
C TYR A 171 10.91 12.24 -8.74
N PHE A 172 11.85 12.89 -9.41
CA PHE A 172 11.79 14.35 -9.58
C PHE A 172 10.58 14.79 -10.42
N GLY A 173 10.20 14.03 -11.44
CA GLY A 173 9.00 14.33 -12.22
C GLY A 173 7.70 14.19 -11.43
N VAL A 174 7.56 13.16 -10.59
CA VAL A 174 6.40 13.00 -9.71
C VAL A 174 6.39 14.09 -8.63
N ALA A 175 7.52 14.36 -7.97
CA ALA A 175 7.61 15.43 -6.97
C ALA A 175 7.27 16.81 -7.56
N ALA A 176 7.75 17.11 -8.77
CA ALA A 176 7.47 18.38 -9.45
C ALA A 176 6.02 18.48 -9.98
N SER A 177 5.30 17.36 -10.09
CA SER A 177 3.91 17.33 -10.52
C SER A 177 2.91 17.75 -9.43
N GLY A 178 3.34 17.84 -8.18
CA GLY A 178 2.48 18.10 -7.02
C GLY A 178 1.90 16.84 -6.38
N LEU A 179 2.16 15.65 -6.94
CA LEU A 179 1.84 14.38 -6.29
C LEU A 179 2.86 14.02 -5.19
N PRO A 180 2.48 13.17 -4.22
CA PRO A 180 3.40 12.70 -3.19
C PRO A 180 4.65 12.08 -3.79
N ALA A 181 5.81 12.66 -3.48
CA ALA A 181 7.10 12.21 -4.01
C ALA A 181 7.42 10.75 -3.64
N VAL A 182 6.78 10.23 -2.59
CA VAL A 182 6.83 8.81 -2.18
C VAL A 182 6.38 7.86 -3.30
N LEU A 183 5.49 8.28 -4.20
CA LEU A 183 5.05 7.48 -5.35
C LEU A 183 6.07 7.51 -6.51
N GLY A 184 7.14 8.29 -6.37
CA GLY A 184 8.01 8.71 -7.46
C GLY A 184 8.75 7.61 -8.21
N PHE A 185 8.99 6.45 -7.58
CA PHE A 185 9.69 5.35 -8.22
C PHE A 185 8.76 4.32 -8.88
N LEU A 186 7.46 4.32 -8.53
CA LEU A 186 6.49 3.36 -9.07
C LEU A 186 6.37 3.38 -10.60
N PRO A 187 6.41 4.54 -11.29
CA PRO A 187 6.26 4.56 -12.75
C PRO A 187 7.35 3.80 -13.52
N VAL A 188 8.53 3.57 -12.92
CA VAL A 188 9.66 2.87 -13.55
C VAL A 188 9.52 1.35 -13.43
N LEU A 189 8.74 0.89 -12.47
CA LEU A 189 8.63 -0.52 -12.12
C LEU A 189 8.22 -1.42 -13.32
N PRO A 190 7.26 -1.03 -14.19
CA PRO A 190 6.93 -1.79 -15.39
C PRO A 190 8.06 -1.92 -16.43
N ALA A 191 9.06 -1.03 -16.39
CA ALA A 191 10.16 -1.01 -17.34
C ALA A 191 11.33 -1.91 -16.93
N ILE A 192 11.33 -2.41 -15.68
CA ILE A 192 12.39 -3.25 -15.14
C ILE A 192 12.07 -4.72 -15.45
N PRO A 193 13.01 -5.48 -16.06
CA PRO A 193 12.80 -6.90 -16.31
C PRO A 193 12.58 -7.68 -15.00
N HIS A 194 11.56 -8.53 -15.01
CA HIS A 194 11.17 -9.39 -13.89
C HIS A 194 10.99 -10.83 -14.35
N ALA A 195 11.11 -11.78 -13.42
CA ALA A 195 10.93 -13.21 -13.71
C ALA A 195 9.47 -13.55 -14.08
N GLU A 196 9.26 -14.68 -14.76
CA GLU A 196 7.92 -15.19 -15.13
C GLU A 196 7.12 -15.78 -13.94
N ARG A 197 7.73 -15.87 -12.76
CA ARG A 197 7.15 -16.43 -11.54
C ARG A 197 7.57 -15.59 -10.33
N ALA A 198 6.62 -15.26 -9.45
CA ALA A 198 6.87 -14.64 -8.16
C ALA A 198 6.34 -15.56 -7.06
N PHE A 199 7.05 -15.61 -5.94
CA PHE A 199 6.70 -16.43 -4.78
C PHE A 199 6.22 -15.57 -3.60
N GLY A 200 6.51 -14.26 -3.66
CA GLY A 200 6.12 -13.23 -2.71
C GLY A 200 7.33 -12.71 -1.93
N LEU A 201 7.31 -11.42 -1.57
CA LEU A 201 8.40 -10.65 -0.93
C LEU A 201 9.13 -11.33 0.24
N PHE A 202 8.45 -12.24 0.93
CA PHE A 202 8.93 -12.91 2.14
C PHE A 202 9.12 -14.41 1.94
N ALA A 203 9.03 -14.92 0.71
CA ALA A 203 9.27 -16.31 0.39
C ALA A 203 10.77 -16.54 0.14
N GLU A 204 11.36 -17.52 0.83
CA GLU A 204 12.77 -17.92 0.65
C GLU A 204 13.11 -18.32 -0.79
N ALA A 205 12.13 -18.79 -1.57
CA ALA A 205 12.30 -19.15 -2.97
C ALA A 205 12.60 -17.96 -3.90
N GLU A 206 12.27 -16.74 -3.47
CA GLU A 206 12.52 -15.50 -4.21
C GLU A 206 14.02 -15.17 -4.26
N GLU A 207 14.81 -15.59 -3.27
CA GLU A 207 16.27 -15.37 -3.20
C GLU A 207 17.04 -15.99 -4.37
N PHE A 208 16.43 -16.94 -5.09
CA PHE A 208 17.03 -17.63 -6.22
C PHE A 208 16.73 -16.97 -7.57
N LEU A 209 15.90 -15.92 -7.62
CA LEU A 209 15.58 -15.21 -8.85
C LEU A 209 16.66 -14.14 -9.14
N GLY A 210 17.35 -14.29 -10.27
CA GLY A 210 18.49 -13.43 -10.66
C GLY A 210 18.13 -12.21 -11.51
N ASP A 211 16.85 -11.89 -11.69
CA ASP A 211 16.40 -10.79 -12.54
C ASP A 211 16.71 -9.41 -11.92
N PRO A 212 16.81 -8.34 -12.75
CA PRO A 212 17.14 -6.99 -12.29
C PRO A 212 16.19 -6.45 -11.21
N LEU A 213 14.88 -6.71 -11.31
CA LEU A 213 13.90 -6.23 -10.35
C LEU A 213 14.11 -6.90 -8.99
N ASN A 214 14.30 -8.22 -8.97
CA ASN A 214 14.56 -8.96 -7.75
C ASN A 214 15.91 -8.60 -7.11
N ARG A 215 16.97 -8.42 -7.92
CA ARG A 215 18.28 -7.94 -7.43
C ARG A 215 18.18 -6.55 -6.79
N LEU A 216 17.38 -5.66 -7.37
CA LEU A 216 17.14 -4.34 -6.82
C LEU A 216 16.37 -4.44 -5.50
N ALA A 217 15.35 -5.28 -5.42
CA ALA A 217 14.59 -5.52 -4.19
C ALA A 217 15.46 -6.09 -3.06
N HIS A 218 16.29 -7.10 -3.33
CA HIS A 218 17.23 -7.63 -2.33
C HIS A 218 18.24 -6.59 -1.86
N ALA A 219 18.77 -5.76 -2.77
CA ALA A 219 19.65 -4.66 -2.41
C ALA A 219 18.93 -3.60 -1.54
N MET A 220 17.59 -3.50 -1.61
CA MET A 220 16.79 -2.57 -0.83
C MET A 220 16.47 -3.05 0.59
N VAL A 221 16.58 -4.35 0.89
CA VAL A 221 16.22 -4.91 2.21
C VAL A 221 17.02 -4.27 3.36
N THR A 222 18.35 -4.18 3.23
CA THR A 222 19.19 -3.57 4.27
C THR A 222 18.92 -2.07 4.44
N PRO A 223 18.90 -1.25 3.37
CA PRO A 223 18.48 0.15 3.46
C PRO A 223 17.11 0.33 4.09
N LEU A 224 16.17 -0.59 3.82
CA LEU A 224 14.79 -0.46 4.28
C LEU A 224 14.67 -0.44 5.80
N PHE A 225 15.48 -1.24 6.51
CA PHE A 225 15.52 -1.17 7.97
C PHE A 225 15.94 0.22 8.46
N GLY A 226 16.92 0.83 7.79
CA GLY A 226 17.33 2.21 8.07
C GLY A 226 16.22 3.21 7.75
N VAL A 227 15.50 3.04 6.65
CA VAL A 227 14.34 3.87 6.28
C VAL A 227 13.26 3.80 7.35
N LEU A 228 12.84 2.60 7.76
CA LEU A 228 11.78 2.42 8.76
C LEU A 228 12.21 2.92 10.14
N PHE A 229 13.48 2.72 10.51
CA PHE A 229 14.05 3.29 11.74
C PHE A 229 14.01 4.82 11.73
N LEU A 230 14.51 5.45 10.66
CA LEU A 230 14.49 6.91 10.51
C LEU A 230 13.06 7.46 10.43
N PHE A 231 12.15 6.72 9.78
CA PHE A 231 10.73 7.06 9.78
C PHE A 231 10.16 7.05 11.19
N GLY A 232 10.37 5.98 11.96
CA GLY A 232 9.94 5.91 13.35
C GLY A 232 10.53 7.03 14.21
N LEU A 233 11.81 7.34 14.02
CA LEU A 233 12.50 8.39 14.76
C LEU A 233 11.99 9.81 14.44
N THR A 234 11.63 10.07 13.17
CA THR A 234 11.27 11.42 12.70
C THR A 234 9.76 11.68 12.62
N ARG A 235 8.96 10.63 12.43
CA ARG A 235 7.50 10.71 12.20
C ARG A 235 6.69 9.89 13.20
N GLY A 236 7.33 9.05 14.01
CA GLY A 236 6.67 8.24 15.03
C GLY A 236 6.38 8.95 16.35
N GLY A 237 6.74 10.23 16.48
CA GLY A 237 6.45 11.02 17.68
C GLY A 237 4.96 11.26 17.86
N ILE A 238 4.40 10.82 18.99
CA ILE A 238 2.97 10.92 19.32
C ILE A 238 2.84 11.66 20.65
N ASP A 239 2.00 12.70 20.68
CA ASP A 239 1.58 13.33 21.93
C ASP A 239 0.39 12.57 22.54
N LEU A 240 0.61 11.95 23.70
CA LEU A 240 -0.42 11.21 24.42
C LEU A 240 -1.50 12.12 25.02
N MET A 241 -1.23 13.41 25.14
CA MET A 241 -2.19 14.40 25.65
C MET A 241 -3.04 15.03 24.55
N ALA A 242 -2.76 14.72 23.27
CA ALA A 242 -3.48 15.27 22.11
C ALA A 242 -4.82 14.56 21.82
N LEU A 243 -5.41 13.88 22.81
CA LEU A 243 -6.68 13.17 22.62
C LEU A 243 -7.82 14.15 22.35
N ALA A 244 -8.37 14.10 21.14
CA ALA A 244 -9.43 15.00 20.68
C ALA A 244 -10.45 14.26 19.80
N PRO A 245 -11.58 14.90 19.41
CA PRO A 245 -12.58 14.31 18.53
C PRO A 245 -12.01 13.66 17.26
N THR A 246 -11.01 14.28 16.63
CA THR A 246 -10.35 13.73 15.44
C THR A 246 -9.71 12.36 15.69
N SER A 247 -9.17 12.10 16.90
CA SER A 247 -8.66 10.77 17.27
C SER A 247 -9.76 9.71 17.19
N PHE A 248 -10.97 10.03 17.65
CA PHE A 248 -12.11 9.13 17.58
C PHE A 248 -12.65 8.98 16.16
N SER A 249 -12.58 10.02 15.32
CA SER A 249 -12.88 9.93 13.89
C SER A 249 -11.95 8.97 13.16
N VAL A 250 -10.64 9.04 13.42
CA VAL A 250 -9.65 8.08 12.90
C VAL A 250 -10.01 6.66 13.33
N LEU A 251 -10.26 6.45 14.63
CA LEU A 251 -10.58 5.12 15.16
C LEU A 251 -11.90 4.57 14.61
N ALA A 252 -12.94 5.38 14.51
CA ALA A 252 -14.21 4.97 13.92
C ALA A 252 -14.02 4.56 12.45
N ALA A 253 -13.29 5.36 11.66
CA ALA A 253 -13.03 5.07 10.26
C ALA A 253 -12.22 3.76 10.09
N LEU A 254 -11.19 3.54 10.91
CA LEU A 254 -10.30 2.37 10.79
C LEU A 254 -10.86 1.10 11.44
N TRP A 255 -11.58 1.18 12.57
CA TRP A 255 -12.08 0.00 13.28
C TRP A 255 -13.49 -0.40 12.89
N LEU A 256 -14.29 0.53 12.37
CA LEU A 256 -15.65 0.25 11.92
C LEU A 256 -15.77 0.39 10.41
N GLY A 257 -15.40 1.57 9.87
CA GLY A 257 -15.58 1.89 8.45
C GLY A 257 -14.86 0.93 7.53
N LYS A 258 -13.54 0.78 7.70
CA LYS A 258 -12.70 -0.10 6.90
C LYS A 258 -13.14 -1.56 6.93
N PRO A 259 -13.28 -2.21 8.11
CA PRO A 259 -13.64 -3.61 8.15
C PRO A 259 -15.02 -3.87 7.54
N LEU A 260 -16.02 -3.05 7.89
CA LEU A 260 -17.38 -3.20 7.35
C LEU A 260 -17.41 -3.00 5.83
N GLY A 261 -16.75 -1.94 5.34
CA GLY A 261 -16.63 -1.68 3.92
C GLY A 261 -15.96 -2.83 3.17
N LEU A 262 -14.88 -3.39 3.73
CA LEU A 262 -14.15 -4.50 3.13
C LEU A 262 -15.02 -5.75 3.02
N ILE A 263 -15.70 -6.12 4.10
CA ILE A 263 -16.59 -7.29 4.13
C ILE A 263 -17.74 -7.11 3.13
N LEU A 264 -18.36 -5.92 3.09
CA LEU A 264 -19.44 -5.62 2.15
C LEU A 264 -18.97 -5.70 0.69
N GLY A 265 -17.80 -5.14 0.38
CA GLY A 265 -17.19 -5.23 -0.96
C GLY A 265 -16.91 -6.67 -1.37
N VAL A 266 -16.35 -7.46 -0.47
CA VAL A 266 -16.11 -8.90 -0.65
C VAL A 266 -17.42 -9.66 -0.88
N MET A 267 -18.44 -9.43 -0.05
CA MET A 267 -19.75 -10.08 -0.18
C MET A 267 -20.44 -9.73 -1.49
N LEU A 268 -20.38 -8.46 -1.91
CA LEU A 268 -20.94 -8.01 -3.18
C LEU A 268 -20.23 -8.67 -4.36
N ALA A 269 -18.89 -8.73 -4.33
CA ALA A 269 -18.11 -9.38 -5.37
C ALA A 269 -18.42 -10.88 -5.48
N MET A 270 -18.46 -11.60 -4.36
CA MET A 270 -18.78 -13.03 -4.36
C MET A 270 -20.21 -13.33 -4.83
N ARG A 271 -21.16 -12.40 -4.65
CA ARG A 271 -22.57 -12.58 -5.05
C ARG A 271 -22.85 -12.16 -6.49
N VAL A 272 -22.20 -11.09 -6.97
CA VAL A 272 -22.57 -10.40 -8.21
C VAL A 272 -21.50 -10.55 -9.29
N LEU A 273 -20.22 -10.47 -8.92
CA LEU A 273 -19.11 -10.33 -9.87
C LEU A 273 -18.41 -11.66 -10.18
N VAL A 274 -18.49 -12.63 -9.28
CA VAL A 274 -17.82 -13.94 -9.42
C VAL A 274 -18.83 -15.03 -9.80
N PRO A 275 -18.63 -15.75 -10.92
CA PRO A 275 -19.45 -16.90 -11.28
C PRO A 275 -19.40 -18.01 -10.22
N LYS A 276 -20.53 -18.65 -9.94
CA LYS A 276 -20.62 -19.78 -8.99
C LYS A 276 -19.64 -20.89 -9.39
N GLY A 277 -18.79 -21.30 -8.44
CA GLY A 277 -17.83 -22.40 -8.63
C GLY A 277 -16.39 -21.98 -8.96
N GLN A 278 -16.08 -20.68 -9.00
CA GLN A 278 -14.68 -20.24 -9.04
C GLN A 278 -13.99 -20.41 -7.68
N ASP A 279 -12.79 -21.00 -7.73
CA ASP A 279 -11.91 -21.17 -6.57
C ASP A 279 -11.28 -19.81 -6.20
N ASN A 280 -11.65 -19.28 -5.05
CA ASN A 280 -11.06 -18.08 -4.44
C ASN A 280 -9.70 -18.39 -3.78
N ALA A 281 -8.86 -19.18 -4.45
CA ALA A 281 -7.56 -19.64 -3.94
C ALA A 281 -7.65 -20.25 -2.52
N GLY A 282 -8.77 -20.92 -2.19
CA GLY A 282 -9.02 -21.47 -0.86
C GLY A 282 -9.33 -20.46 0.26
N ILE A 283 -9.55 -19.18 -0.03
CA ILE A 283 -9.81 -18.13 0.96
C ILE A 283 -11.32 -18.03 1.24
N GLY A 284 -11.70 -18.28 2.49
CA GLY A 284 -13.08 -18.22 2.95
C GLY A 284 -13.51 -16.82 3.43
N LEU A 285 -14.81 -16.65 3.66
CA LEU A 285 -15.34 -15.42 4.27
C LEU A 285 -14.74 -15.17 5.68
N ARG A 286 -14.42 -16.24 6.42
CA ARG A 286 -13.75 -16.16 7.72
C ARG A 286 -12.37 -15.51 7.61
N ASP A 287 -11.61 -15.84 6.58
CA ASP A 287 -10.30 -15.25 6.34
C ASP A 287 -10.43 -13.77 5.98
N TYR A 288 -11.41 -13.42 5.14
CA TYR A 288 -11.70 -12.02 4.83
C TYR A 288 -12.16 -11.21 6.05
N LEU A 289 -12.85 -11.81 7.02
CA LEU A 289 -13.19 -11.16 8.28
C LEU A 289 -11.93 -10.84 9.11
N LEU A 290 -10.95 -11.75 9.13
CA LEU A 290 -9.68 -11.53 9.81
C LEU A 290 -8.80 -10.52 9.05
N ILE A 291 -8.78 -10.57 7.72
CA ILE A 291 -8.16 -9.56 6.87
C ILE A 291 -8.77 -8.17 7.14
N ALA A 292 -10.10 -8.09 7.24
CA ALA A 292 -10.81 -6.86 7.55
C ALA A 292 -10.37 -6.27 8.89
N GLY A 293 -10.27 -7.10 9.93
CA GLY A 293 -9.78 -6.66 11.25
C GLY A 293 -8.34 -6.12 11.21
N ILE A 294 -7.43 -6.81 10.52
CA ILE A 294 -6.03 -6.36 10.39
C ILE A 294 -5.92 -5.09 9.54
N SER A 295 -6.78 -4.92 8.53
CA SER A 295 -6.78 -3.71 7.68
C SER A 295 -7.03 -2.41 8.45
N GLY A 296 -7.62 -2.49 9.65
CA GLY A 296 -7.81 -1.36 10.55
C GLY A 296 -6.54 -0.86 11.24
N VAL A 297 -5.39 -1.51 11.05
CA VAL A 297 -4.10 -1.03 11.54
C VAL A 297 -3.55 0.02 10.57
N GLY A 298 -3.66 1.29 10.93
CA GLY A 298 -3.16 2.40 10.11
C GLY A 298 -2.10 3.20 10.88
N PHE A 299 -0.83 3.09 10.48
CA PHE A 299 0.23 3.91 11.05
C PHE A 299 1.12 4.54 9.98
N THR A 300 2.06 3.80 9.38
CA THR A 300 3.07 4.35 8.44
C THR A 300 2.49 5.25 7.35
N VAL A 301 1.71 4.70 6.41
CA VAL A 301 1.19 5.46 5.26
C VAL A 301 0.14 6.50 5.67
N PRO A 302 -0.81 6.19 6.59
CA PRO A 302 -1.71 7.20 7.14
C PRO A 302 -1.02 8.39 7.82
N VAL A 303 0.11 8.19 8.50
CA VAL A 303 0.89 9.28 9.10
C VAL A 303 1.46 10.21 8.02
N LEU A 304 1.84 9.68 6.85
CA LEU A 304 2.25 10.52 5.71
C LEU A 304 1.07 11.31 5.15
N ALA A 305 -0.12 10.70 5.11
CA ALA A 305 -1.33 11.35 4.64
C ALA A 305 -1.76 12.52 5.55
N ILE A 306 -1.53 12.45 6.87
CA ILE A 306 -1.86 13.55 7.80
C ILE A 306 -1.21 14.87 7.38
N GLU A 307 0.03 14.85 6.90
CA GLU A 307 0.78 16.09 6.58
C GLU A 307 0.21 16.87 5.39
N THR A 308 -0.59 16.19 4.56
CA THR A 308 -1.18 16.76 3.34
C THR A 308 -2.71 16.86 3.44
N ALA A 309 -3.35 15.93 4.17
CA ALA A 309 -4.79 15.87 4.28
C ALA A 309 -5.38 16.74 5.42
N LEU A 310 -4.54 17.17 6.38
CA LEU A 310 -4.97 17.96 7.54
C LEU A 310 -4.18 19.27 7.64
N PRO A 311 -4.79 20.34 8.19
CA PRO A 311 -4.21 21.69 8.24
C PRO A 311 -3.07 21.85 9.27
N GLY A 312 -2.64 20.75 9.90
CA GLY A 312 -1.63 20.75 10.96
C GLY A 312 -2.21 20.98 12.37
N GLY A 313 -1.33 21.38 13.30
CA GLY A 313 -1.72 21.75 14.67
C GLY A 313 -2.33 20.62 15.49
N GLY A 314 -3.28 20.98 16.37
CA GLY A 314 -3.92 20.04 17.29
C GLY A 314 -4.71 18.93 16.58
N MET A 315 -5.33 19.23 15.44
CA MET A 315 -6.08 18.24 14.65
C MET A 315 -5.17 17.14 14.09
N ALA A 316 -3.99 17.51 13.59
CA ALA A 316 -3.00 16.55 13.06
C ALA A 316 -2.40 15.67 14.17
N GLU A 317 -2.08 16.23 15.34
CA GLU A 317 -1.58 15.47 16.49
C GLU A 317 -2.65 14.53 17.06
N ALA A 318 -3.90 14.98 17.14
CA ALA A 318 -5.04 14.13 17.52
C ALA A 318 -5.24 12.96 16.54
N ALA A 319 -5.14 13.23 15.24
CA ALA A 319 -5.21 12.18 14.23
C ALA A 319 -4.06 11.17 14.38
N ARG A 320 -2.83 11.64 14.63
CA ARG A 320 -1.65 10.78 14.84
C ARG A 320 -1.81 9.90 16.08
N LEU A 321 -2.35 10.43 17.18
CA LEU A 321 -2.69 9.63 18.36
C LEU A 321 -3.76 8.58 18.03
N GLY A 322 -4.79 8.92 17.25
CA GLY A 322 -5.80 7.97 16.78
C GLY A 322 -5.18 6.84 15.95
N LEU A 323 -4.24 7.15 15.06
CA LEU A 323 -3.48 6.15 14.28
C LEU A 323 -2.64 5.24 15.18
N ALA A 324 -1.98 5.79 16.20
CA ALA A 324 -1.23 4.99 17.17
C ALA A 324 -2.12 4.01 17.95
N ILE A 325 -3.29 4.49 18.42
CA ILE A 325 -4.27 3.63 19.09
C ILE A 325 -4.80 2.57 18.12
N SER A 326 -4.94 2.89 16.83
CA SER A 326 -5.46 1.98 15.82
C SER A 326 -4.67 0.66 15.71
N ILE A 327 -3.39 0.65 16.09
CA ILE A 327 -2.51 -0.53 16.13
C ILE A 327 -3.10 -1.65 17.01
N LEU A 328 -3.92 -1.31 18.01
CA LEU A 328 -4.62 -2.27 18.85
C LEU A 328 -5.60 -3.18 18.07
N ALA A 329 -6.01 -2.80 16.85
CA ALA A 329 -6.78 -3.66 15.96
C ALA A 329 -6.07 -5.00 15.65
N GLY A 330 -4.74 -5.01 15.58
CA GLY A 330 -3.95 -6.23 15.36
C GLY A 330 -4.14 -7.26 16.48
N PRO A 331 -3.79 -6.94 17.74
CA PRO A 331 -4.03 -7.80 18.89
C PRO A 331 -5.50 -8.21 19.07
N LEU A 332 -6.46 -7.31 18.82
CA LEU A 332 -7.89 -7.62 18.86
C LEU A 332 -8.26 -8.67 17.81
N THR A 333 -7.69 -8.58 16.61
CA THR A 333 -7.93 -9.57 15.55
C THR A 333 -7.30 -10.92 15.87
N ILE A 334 -6.15 -10.96 16.56
CA ILE A 334 -5.56 -12.21 17.07
C ILE A 334 -6.47 -12.87 18.09
N ALA A 335 -7.03 -12.09 19.02
CA ALA A 335 -7.99 -12.60 19.99
C ALA A 335 -9.23 -13.17 19.28
N LEU A 336 -9.76 -12.45 18.28
CA LEU A 336 -10.87 -12.91 17.45
C LEU A 336 -10.56 -14.22 16.71
N ALA A 337 -9.39 -14.32 16.08
CA ALA A 337 -8.96 -15.54 15.39
C ALA A 337 -8.93 -16.77 16.32
N ARG A 338 -8.43 -16.59 17.55
CA ARG A 338 -8.41 -17.66 18.58
C ARG A 338 -9.80 -18.05 19.08
N LEU A 339 -10.77 -17.13 19.07
CA LEU A 339 -12.15 -17.43 19.44
C LEU A 339 -12.86 -18.19 18.31
N LEU A 340 -12.57 -17.85 17.06
CA LEU A 340 -13.14 -18.51 15.89
C LEU A 340 -12.56 -19.91 15.64
N SER A 341 -11.32 -20.18 16.05
CA SER A 341 -10.69 -21.51 15.90
C SER A 341 -11.18 -22.53 16.95
N LYS A 342 -11.78 -22.08 18.05
CA LYS A 342 -12.33 -22.95 19.11
C LYS A 342 -13.75 -23.45 18.81
N ARG A 343 -14.37 -23.02 17.71
CA ARG A 343 -15.72 -23.42 17.27
C ARG A 343 -15.67 -24.22 15.98
#